data_AF-A0A6A5UDL8-F1
#
_entry.id   AF-A0A6A5UDL8-F1
#
_cell.length_a   1.000
_cell.length_b   1.000
_cell.length_c   1.000
_cell.angle_alpha   90.00
_cell.angle_beta   90.00
_cell.angle_gamma   90.00
#
_symmetry.space_group_name_H-M   'P 1'
#
loop_
_entity.id
_entity.type
_entity.pdbx_description
1 polymer ?
#
loop_
_entity_poly.entity_id
_entity_poly.type
_entity_poly.pdbx_seq_one_letter_code
_entity_poly.pdbx_strand_id
1 'polypeptide(L)'
;MDPLSVTASIIAILQLTAKVGECLRDAKDASTERSQFNTETSNLSSLLVTLLSRIDESSNEPWHTEVRALGGKDGLVYQYRVALEQLKDKISSGHGLKKMAKTLLWKYIKEDADSILVRTERLKSLVQIALQMDHLFVSF
;
A
#
# COMPACT_ATOMS: atom_id res chain seq x y z
N MET A 1 10.54 -17.88 -5.90
CA MET A 1 10.52 -17.02 -4.71
C MET A 1 9.61 -17.71 -3.72
N ASP A 2 10.12 -18.06 -2.54
CA ASP A 2 9.29 -18.59 -1.45
C ASP A 2 8.10 -17.65 -1.25
N PRO A 3 6.88 -18.17 -1.00
CA PRO A 3 5.78 -17.31 -0.64
C PRO A 3 6.18 -16.62 0.66
N LEU A 4 6.55 -15.34 0.59
CA LEU A 4 6.67 -14.52 1.79
C LEU A 4 5.35 -14.66 2.53
N SER A 5 5.41 -14.92 3.84
CA SER A 5 4.18 -15.00 4.61
C SER A 5 3.37 -13.71 4.43
N VAL A 6 2.06 -13.79 4.62
CA VAL A 6 1.19 -12.62 4.47
C VAL A 6 1.66 -11.46 5.35
N THR A 7 2.15 -11.75 6.55
CA THR A 7 2.77 -10.79 7.48
C THR A 7 3.94 -10.06 6.83
N ALA A 8 4.90 -10.81 6.27
CA ALA A 8 6.07 -10.23 5.63
C ALA A 8 5.69 -9.36 4.41
N SER A 9 4.69 -9.80 3.64
CA SER A 9 4.16 -9.05 2.50
C SER A 9 3.50 -7.73 2.93
N ILE A 10 2.71 -7.75 4.01
CA ILE A 10 2.08 -6.54 4.57
C ILE A 10 3.15 -5.57 5.11
N ILE A 11 4.15 -6.07 5.84
CA ILE A 11 5.25 -5.23 6.35
C ILE A 11 6.00 -4.56 5.20
N ALA A 12 6.28 -5.30 4.12
CA ALA A 12 6.97 -4.76 2.96
C ALA A 12 6.19 -3.58 2.32
N ILE A 13 4.87 -3.70 2.18
CA ILE A 13 4.07 -2.59 1.62
C ILE A 13 3.97 -1.40 2.56
N LEU A 14 3.93 -1.61 3.88
CA LEU A 14 3.94 -0.51 4.86
C LEU A 14 5.25 0.29 4.76
N GLN A 15 6.38 -0.40 4.74
CA GLN A 15 7.70 0.25 4.61
C GLN A 15 7.84 0.99 3.28
N LEU A 16 7.37 0.39 2.19
CA LEU A 16 7.44 1.00 0.86
C LEU A 16 6.51 2.20 0.72
N THR A 17 5.31 2.14 1.30
CA THR A 17 4.36 3.27 1.35
C THR A 17 4.97 4.46 2.07
N ALA A 18 5.59 4.23 3.23
CA ALA A 18 6.29 5.28 3.99
C ALA A 18 7.42 5.91 3.16
N LYS A 19 8.24 5.08 2.49
CA LYS A 19 9.33 5.52 1.61
C LYS A 19 8.82 6.43 0.48
N VAL A 20 7.74 6.04 -0.19
CA VAL A 20 7.13 6.83 -1.26
C VAL A 20 6.60 8.16 -0.71
N GLY A 21 5.91 8.14 0.44
CA GLY A 21 5.43 9.36 1.10
C GLY A 21 6.55 10.35 1.44
N GLU A 22 7.70 9.84 1.92
CA GLU A 22 8.90 10.65 2.16
C GLU A 22 9.43 11.28 0.87
N CYS A 23 9.50 10.53 -0.22
CA CYS A 23 9.94 11.04 -1.53
C CYS A 23 9.00 12.12 -2.08
N LEU A 24 7.69 11.95 -1.89
CA LEU A 24 6.69 12.93 -2.34
C LEU A 24 6.67 14.20 -1.48
N ARG A 25 7.23 14.16 -0.26
CA ARG A 25 7.28 15.32 0.64
C ARG A 25 7.96 16.54 0.02
N ASP A 26 8.83 16.30 -0.96
CA ASP A 26 9.58 17.36 -1.63
C ASP A 26 8.84 18.07 -2.75
N ALA A 27 7.71 17.54 -3.26
CA ALA A 27 6.91 18.19 -4.30
C ALA A 27 6.01 19.30 -3.69
N LYS A 28 6.22 20.56 -4.11
CA LYS A 28 5.55 21.76 -3.54
C LYS A 28 4.25 22.18 -4.26
N ASP A 29 4.07 21.84 -5.53
CA ASP A 29 3.03 22.45 -6.38
C ASP A 29 1.72 21.64 -6.46
N ALA A 30 1.59 20.60 -5.65
CA ALA A 30 0.45 19.68 -5.64
C ALA A 30 -0.02 19.39 -4.22
N SER A 31 -0.10 20.44 -3.38
CA SER A 31 -0.39 20.30 -1.95
C SER A 31 -1.68 19.54 -1.68
N THR A 32 -2.73 19.74 -2.48
CA THR A 32 -4.02 19.07 -2.32
C THR A 32 -3.96 17.59 -2.70
N GLU A 33 -3.53 17.24 -3.91
CA GLU A 33 -3.48 15.83 -4.34
C GLU A 33 -2.45 15.02 -3.54
N ARG A 34 -1.33 15.64 -3.15
CA ARG A 34 -0.37 15.03 -2.23
C ARG A 34 -0.97 14.81 -0.84
N SER A 35 -1.76 15.78 -0.33
CA SER A 35 -2.44 15.63 0.95
C SER A 35 -3.44 14.46 0.90
N GLN A 36 -4.18 14.33 -0.20
CA GLN A 36 -5.06 13.18 -0.43
C GLN A 36 -4.28 11.87 -0.49
N PHE A 37 -3.20 11.80 -1.28
CA PHE A 37 -2.33 10.62 -1.34
C PHE A 37 -1.83 10.20 0.04
N ASN A 38 -1.31 11.15 0.83
CA ASN A 38 -0.82 10.90 2.17
C ASN A 38 -1.94 10.44 3.12
N THR A 39 -3.13 11.03 3.01
CA THR A 39 -4.29 10.67 3.84
C THR A 39 -4.72 9.24 3.54
N GLU A 40 -4.91 8.88 2.27
CA GLU A 40 -5.40 7.55 1.92
C GLU A 40 -4.40 6.45 2.19
N THR A 41 -3.11 6.72 1.95
CA THR A 41 -2.05 5.77 2.29
C THR A 41 -1.87 5.60 3.80
N SER A 42 -2.08 6.66 4.59
CA SER A 42 -2.09 6.57 6.07
C SER A 42 -3.29 5.77 6.57
N ASN A 43 -4.48 5.99 6.01
CA ASN A 43 -5.69 5.22 6.33
C ASN A 43 -5.50 3.73 6.05
N LEU A 44 -4.97 3.39 4.86
CA LEU A 44 -4.63 2.02 4.52
C LEU A 44 -3.59 1.43 5.47
N SER A 45 -2.55 2.19 5.81
CA SER A 45 -1.50 1.73 6.72
C SER A 45 -2.07 1.39 8.10
N SER A 46 -2.99 2.21 8.63
CA SER A 46 -3.69 1.94 9.89
C SER A 46 -4.50 0.64 9.86
N LEU A 47 -5.24 0.41 8.76
CA LEU A 47 -6.00 -0.83 8.56
C LEU A 47 -5.08 -2.06 8.47
N LEU A 48 -3.95 -1.95 7.78
CA LEU A 48 -2.97 -3.03 7.64
C LEU A 48 -2.26 -3.34 8.97
N VAL A 49 -1.93 -2.33 9.77
CA VAL A 49 -1.38 -2.53 11.12
C VAL A 49 -2.42 -3.22 12.02
N THR A 50 -3.69 -2.82 11.91
CA THR A 50 -4.78 -3.51 12.62
C THR A 50 -4.87 -4.97 12.20
N LEU A 51 -4.82 -5.26 10.90
CA LEU A 51 -4.83 -6.62 10.38
C LEU A 51 -3.63 -7.44 10.88
N LEU A 52 -2.42 -6.87 10.88
CA LEU A 52 -1.22 -7.52 11.42
C LEU A 52 -1.38 -7.92 12.89
N SER A 53 -2.07 -7.12 13.69
CA SER A 53 -2.29 -7.44 15.11
C SER A 53 -3.21 -8.66 15.33
N ARG A 54 -3.91 -9.12 14.29
CA ARG A 54 -4.87 -10.22 14.33
C ARG A 54 -4.43 -11.45 13.55
N ILE A 55 -3.43 -11.33 12.68
CA ILE A 55 -2.93 -12.46 11.90
C ILE A 55 -2.23 -13.45 12.84
N ASP A 56 -2.74 -14.67 12.87
CA ASP A 56 -2.08 -15.87 13.35
C ASP A 56 -1.84 -16.79 12.14
N GLU A 57 -0.59 -16.95 11.74
CA GLU A 57 -0.24 -17.76 10.57
C GLU A 57 -0.47 -19.26 10.79
N SER A 58 -0.57 -19.70 12.04
CA SER A 58 -0.87 -21.08 12.41
C SER A 58 -2.36 -21.39 12.41
N SER A 59 -3.22 -20.35 12.34
CA SER A 59 -4.66 -20.49 12.35
C SER A 59 -5.21 -20.97 10.99
N ASN A 60 -6.15 -21.91 11.10
CA ASN A 60 -6.88 -22.50 9.98
C ASN A 60 -8.31 -21.97 9.86
N GLU A 61 -8.68 -20.92 10.62
CA GLU A 61 -10.02 -20.36 10.50
C GLU A 61 -10.26 -19.81 9.08
N PRO A 62 -11.51 -19.86 8.57
CA PRO A 62 -11.81 -19.47 7.20
C PRO A 62 -11.32 -18.07 6.82
N TRP A 63 -11.41 -17.09 7.72
CA TRP A 63 -11.00 -15.72 7.43
C TRP A 63 -9.47 -15.57 7.24
N HIS A 64 -8.64 -16.42 7.88
CA HIS A 64 -7.20 -16.43 7.63
C HIS A 64 -6.85 -16.87 6.20
N THR A 65 -7.70 -17.69 5.57
CA THR A 65 -7.52 -18.08 4.17
C THR A 65 -7.71 -16.88 3.23
N GLU A 66 -8.70 -16.04 3.49
CA GLU A 66 -8.92 -14.80 2.74
C GLU A 66 -7.76 -13.82 2.94
N VAL A 67 -7.23 -13.72 4.16
CA VAL A 67 -6.06 -12.89 4.45
C VAL A 67 -4.82 -13.40 3.70
N ARG A 68 -4.57 -14.72 3.68
CA ARG A 68 -3.49 -15.31 2.87
C ARG A 68 -3.66 -15.01 1.38
N ALA A 69 -4.88 -15.00 0.86
CA ALA A 69 -5.15 -14.65 -0.53
C ALA A 69 -4.77 -13.20 -0.89
N LEU A 70 -4.88 -12.26 0.05
CA LEU A 70 -4.43 -10.87 -0.16
C LEU A 70 -2.93 -10.79 -0.49
N GLY A 71 -2.11 -11.61 0.19
CA GLY A 71 -0.66 -11.69 0.03
C GLY A 71 -0.18 -12.70 -1.02
N GLY A 72 -1.08 -13.41 -1.70
CA GLY A 72 -0.75 -14.42 -2.68
C GLY A 72 0.04 -13.87 -3.89
N LYS A 73 0.65 -14.79 -4.66
CA LYS A 73 1.26 -14.46 -5.95
C LYS A 73 0.16 -13.87 -6.85
N ASP A 74 0.36 -12.65 -7.33
CA ASP A 74 -0.63 -11.84 -8.08
C ASP A 74 -1.81 -11.28 -7.25
N GLY A 75 -1.78 -11.46 -5.92
CA GLY A 75 -2.73 -10.85 -4.98
C GLY A 75 -2.65 -9.32 -4.96
N LEU A 76 -3.67 -8.68 -4.41
CA LEU A 76 -3.77 -7.21 -4.45
C LEU A 76 -2.66 -6.51 -3.64
N VAL A 77 -2.13 -7.14 -2.59
CA VAL A 77 -0.94 -6.65 -1.88
C VAL A 77 0.29 -6.65 -2.80
N TYR A 78 0.46 -7.70 -3.60
CA TYR A 78 1.55 -7.79 -4.58
C TYR A 78 1.41 -6.72 -5.67
N GLN A 79 0.21 -6.55 -6.23
CA GLN A 79 -0.04 -5.53 -7.26
C GLN A 79 0.19 -4.11 -6.72
N TYR A 80 -0.23 -3.83 -5.48
CA TYR A 80 0.01 -2.56 -4.80
C TYR A 80 1.51 -2.33 -4.57
N ARG A 81 2.23 -3.36 -4.13
CA ARG A 81 3.70 -3.31 -3.98
C ARG A 81 4.40 -2.96 -5.29
N VAL A 82 4.07 -3.66 -6.38
CA VAL A 82 4.69 -3.42 -7.70
C VAL A 82 4.45 -1.97 -8.15
N ALA A 83 3.24 -1.46 -7.99
CA ALA A 83 2.92 -0.07 -8.35
C ALA A 83 3.73 0.94 -7.52
N LEU A 84 3.87 0.71 -6.21
CA LEU A 84 4.70 1.54 -5.36
C LEU A 84 6.20 1.45 -5.70
N GLU A 85 6.71 0.26 -6.06
CA GLU A 85 8.10 0.07 -6.50
C GLU A 85 8.35 0.85 -7.78
N GLN A 86 7.44 0.76 -8.75
CA GLN A 86 7.50 1.53 -10.00
C GLN A 86 7.48 3.04 -9.74
N LEU A 87 6.60 3.54 -8.88
CA LEU A 87 6.57 4.96 -8.53
C LEU A 87 7.88 5.39 -7.85
N LYS A 88 8.37 4.62 -6.88
CA LYS A 88 9.64 4.89 -6.18
C LYS A 88 10.82 4.91 -7.16
N ASP A 89 10.86 3.95 -8.09
CA ASP A 89 11.91 3.86 -9.10
C ASP A 89 11.79 4.99 -10.11
N LYS A 90 10.57 5.43 -10.49
CA LYS A 90 10.36 6.60 -11.34
C LYS A 90 10.80 7.90 -10.66
N ILE A 91 10.62 8.02 -9.35
CA ILE A 91 11.13 9.15 -8.56
C ILE A 91 12.67 9.10 -8.48
N SER A 92 13.26 7.89 -8.34
CA SER A 92 14.71 7.70 -8.11
C SER A 92 15.55 7.68 -9.40
N SER A 93 15.03 7.10 -10.49
CA SER A 93 15.65 7.03 -11.82
C SER A 93 15.69 8.37 -12.55
N GLY A 94 15.08 9.40 -11.96
CA GLY A 94 15.35 10.80 -12.24
C GLY A 94 16.77 11.23 -11.89
N HIS A 95 17.79 10.53 -12.40
CA HIS A 95 19.20 10.85 -12.19
C HIS A 95 19.58 12.24 -12.77
N GLY A 96 18.76 12.81 -13.66
CA GLY A 96 18.82 14.22 -14.09
C GLY A 96 17.85 15.17 -13.36
N LEU A 97 16.93 14.65 -12.54
CA LEU A 97 15.81 15.39 -11.92
C LEU A 97 16.15 16.07 -10.59
N LYS A 98 17.36 15.91 -10.04
CA LYS A 98 17.85 16.83 -8.98
C LYS A 98 17.77 18.31 -9.41
N LYS A 99 17.70 18.57 -10.73
CA LYS A 99 17.48 19.89 -11.35
C LYS A 99 16.05 20.17 -11.83
N MET A 100 15.16 19.17 -11.88
CA MET A 100 13.79 19.45 -12.33
C MET A 100 13.05 20.15 -11.21
N ALA A 101 12.43 21.30 -11.52
CA ALA A 101 11.62 22.03 -10.57
C ALA A 101 10.63 21.05 -9.91
N LYS A 102 10.46 21.15 -8.59
CA LYS A 102 9.56 20.30 -7.78
C LYS A 102 8.14 20.21 -8.38
N THR A 103 7.75 21.22 -9.14
CA THR A 103 6.57 21.33 -10.02
C THR A 103 6.45 20.27 -11.11
N LEU A 104 7.55 19.97 -11.80
CA LEU A 104 7.58 19.07 -12.95
C LEU A 104 7.60 17.61 -12.51
N LEU A 105 8.16 17.33 -11.32
CA LEU A 105 8.15 15.98 -10.75
C LEU A 105 6.73 15.47 -10.53
N TRP A 106 5.85 16.28 -9.92
CA TRP A 106 4.47 15.87 -9.69
C TRP A 106 3.73 15.56 -11.00
N LYS A 107 3.83 16.46 -11.99
CA LYS A 107 3.20 16.25 -13.31
C LYS A 107 3.67 14.94 -13.97
N TYR A 108 4.93 14.57 -13.77
CA TYR A 108 5.51 13.36 -14.34
C TYR A 108 5.02 12.07 -13.68
N ILE A 109 4.69 12.10 -12.39
CA ILE A 109 4.27 10.93 -11.60
C ILE A 109 2.77 10.88 -11.29
N LYS A 110 2.00 11.90 -11.71
CA LYS A 110 0.58 12.04 -11.32
C LYS A 110 -0.25 10.81 -11.69
N GLU A 111 -0.09 10.30 -12.91
CA GLU A 111 -0.82 9.11 -13.37
C GLU A 111 -0.51 7.87 -12.53
N ASP A 112 0.75 7.68 -12.14
CA ASP A 112 1.14 6.57 -11.25
C ASP A 112 0.55 6.76 -9.84
N ALA A 113 0.56 7.99 -9.32
CA ALA A 113 -0.01 8.31 -8.01
C ALA A 113 -1.53 8.08 -7.98
N ASP A 114 -2.26 8.48 -9.04
CA ASP A 114 -3.69 8.23 -9.19
C ASP A 114 -3.98 6.72 -9.31
N SER A 115 -3.16 5.99 -10.06
CA SER A 115 -3.23 4.52 -10.17
C SER A 115 -3.01 3.82 -8.82
N ILE A 116 -2.11 4.34 -7.99
CA ILE A 116 -1.87 3.86 -6.63
C ILE A 116 -3.07 4.17 -5.74
N LEU A 117 -3.64 5.38 -5.80
CA LEU A 117 -4.84 5.73 -5.03
C LEU A 117 -6.02 4.79 -5.31
N VAL A 118 -6.27 4.44 -6.57
CA VAL A 118 -7.32 3.47 -6.94
C VAL A 118 -7.06 2.10 -6.30
N ARG A 119 -5.80 1.66 -6.24
CA ARG A 119 -5.41 0.40 -5.60
C ARG A 119 -5.53 0.48 -4.08
N THR A 120 -5.20 1.62 -3.49
CA THR A 120 -5.39 1.91 -2.06
C THR A 120 -6.84 1.73 -1.66
N GLU A 121 -7.79 2.33 -2.39
CA GLU A 121 -9.22 2.17 -2.10
C GLU A 121 -9.67 0.70 -2.14
N ARG A 122 -9.28 -0.04 -3.18
CA ARG A 122 -9.60 -1.47 -3.31
C ARG A 122 -9.04 -2.29 -2.16
N LEU A 123 -7.79 -2.03 -1.77
CA LEU A 123 -7.13 -2.77 -0.69
C LEU A 123 -7.75 -2.42 0.66
N LYS A 124 -8.10 -1.15 0.92
CA LYS A 124 -8.82 -0.75 2.14
C LYS A 124 -10.13 -1.50 2.28
N SER A 125 -10.95 -1.57 1.22
CA SER A 125 -12.23 -2.29 1.26
C SER A 125 -12.05 -3.76 1.62
N LEU A 126 -11.05 -4.43 1.04
CA LEU A 126 -10.82 -5.85 1.31
C LEU A 126 -10.25 -6.11 2.71
N VAL A 127 -9.34 -5.26 3.18
CA VAL A 127 -8.83 -5.35 4.55
C VAL A 127 -9.96 -5.13 5.56
N GLN A 128 -10.86 -4.17 5.30
CA GLN A 128 -12.04 -3.96 6.13
C GLN A 128 -12.97 -5.18 6.15
N ILE A 129 -13.23 -5.80 4.98
CA ILE A 129 -14.01 -7.05 4.89
C ILE A 129 -13.34 -8.17 5.70
N ALA A 130 -12.02 -8.35 5.55
CA ALA A 130 -11.27 -9.35 6.32
C ALA A 130 -11.36 -9.12 7.84
N LEU A 131 -11.21 -7.86 8.29
CA LEU A 131 -11.33 -7.48 9.69
C LEU A 131 -12.76 -7.64 10.25
N GLN A 132 -13.79 -7.49 9.41
CA GLN A 132 -15.18 -7.75 9.79
C GLN A 132 -15.47 -9.24 9.88
N MET A 133 -14.93 -10.06 8.97
CA MET A 133 -15.08 -11.51 9.04
C MET A 133 -14.49 -12.09 10.32
N ASP A 134 -13.29 -11.64 10.71
CA ASP A 134 -12.66 -11.98 12.00
C ASP A 134 -13.63 -11.75 13.18
N HIS A 135 -14.30 -10.59 13.23
CA HIS A 135 -15.30 -10.30 14.29
C HIS A 135 -16.51 -11.23 14.25
N LEU A 136 -16.95 -11.63 13.06
CA LEU A 136 -18.10 -12.52 12.89
C LEU A 136 -17.78 -13.97 13.29
N PHE A 137 -16.56 -14.45 13.05
CA PHE A 137 -16.16 -15.82 13.38
C PHE A 137 -15.82 -16.01 14.87
N VAL A 138 -15.48 -14.94 15.61
CA VAL A 138 -15.28 -14.99 17.08
C VAL A 138 -16.61 -15.02 17.86
N SER A 139 -17.75 -14.80 17.20
CA SER A 139 -19.06 -14.63 17.84
C SER A 139 -20.00 -15.87 17.79
N PHE A 140 -19.48 -17.07 17.50
CA PHE A 140 -20.26 -18.32 17.47
C PHE A 140 -19.67 -19.44 18.33
#